data_AF-A0A349IMJ0-F1
#
_entry.id   AF-A0A349IMJ0-F1
#
_cell.length_a   1.000
_cell.length_b   1.000
_cell.length_c   1.000
_cell.angle_alpha   90.00
_cell.angle_beta   90.00
_cell.angle_gamma   90.00
#
_symmetry.space_group_name_H-M   'P 1'
#
loop_
_entity.id
_entity.type
_entity.pdbx_description
1 polymer ?
#
loop_
_entity_poly.entity_id
_entity_poly.type
_entity_poly.pdbx_seq_one_letter_code
_entity_poly.pdbx_strand_id
1 'polypeptide(L)'
;MKSCKEMAVVWGISERRVTEFCKEGMIPGAVKVGKRWQIPDDAKRPADKRIVTGRYIKSGVENEKKPLPVGISDYIRAQSEYYYVDKTLLIKEFLDRKAFVSLFTRPRRFGKTLNMDMLRVFFEISDEDTSRYFTDKEI
;
A
#
# COMPACT_ATOMS: atom_id res chain seq x y z
N MET A 1 18.06 -8.29 -33.41
CA MET A 1 17.58 -7.23 -32.49
C MET A 1 16.16 -7.59 -32.08
N LYS A 2 15.94 -7.84 -30.80
CA LYS A 2 14.64 -8.17 -30.21
C LYS A 2 13.96 -6.94 -29.60
N SER A 3 12.64 -6.96 -29.59
CA SER A 3 11.83 -6.02 -28.83
C SER A 3 11.81 -6.35 -27.34
N CYS A 4 11.39 -5.39 -26.50
CA CYS A 4 11.18 -5.65 -25.07
C CYS A 4 10.26 -6.85 -24.81
N LYS A 5 9.22 -7.02 -25.65
CA LYS A 5 8.24 -8.11 -25.51
C LYS A 5 8.86 -9.48 -25.78
N GLU A 6 9.68 -9.59 -26.81
CA GLU A 6 10.38 -10.85 -27.12
C GLU A 6 11.43 -11.18 -26.07
N MET A 7 12.19 -10.17 -25.62
CA MET A 7 13.21 -10.37 -24.60
C MET A 7 12.60 -10.69 -23.22
N ALA A 8 11.40 -10.21 -22.94
CA ALA A 8 10.64 -10.55 -21.74
C ALA A 8 10.34 -12.05 -21.66
N VAL A 9 9.98 -12.66 -22.79
CA VAL A 9 9.76 -14.11 -22.88
C VAL A 9 11.08 -14.87 -22.69
N VAL A 10 12.15 -14.43 -23.35
CA VAL A 10 13.48 -15.08 -23.25
C VAL A 10 14.02 -15.06 -21.83
N TRP A 11 13.86 -13.94 -21.11
CA TRP A 11 14.37 -13.79 -19.75
C TRP A 11 13.39 -14.22 -18.66
N GLY A 12 12.16 -14.60 -19.01
CA GLY A 12 11.12 -14.98 -18.06
C GLY A 12 10.74 -13.85 -17.09
N ILE A 13 10.69 -12.60 -17.57
CA ILE A 13 10.34 -11.42 -16.77
C ILE A 13 9.28 -10.57 -17.48
N SER A 14 8.71 -9.58 -16.79
CA SER A 14 7.73 -8.69 -17.41
C SER A 14 8.36 -7.75 -18.43
N GLU A 15 7.62 -7.41 -19.50
CA GLU A 15 8.04 -6.42 -20.52
C GLU A 15 8.39 -5.07 -19.90
N ARG A 16 7.67 -4.69 -18.85
CA ARG A 16 7.97 -3.50 -18.05
C ARG A 16 9.39 -3.56 -17.49
N ARG A 17 9.80 -4.71 -16.94
CA ARG A 17 11.13 -4.88 -16.35
C ARG A 17 12.24 -4.80 -17.39
N VAL A 18 12.02 -5.39 -18.56
CA VAL A 18 12.96 -5.26 -19.70
C VAL A 18 13.10 -3.79 -20.10
N THR A 19 11.99 -3.06 -20.17
CA THR A 19 11.98 -1.63 -20.52
C THR A 19 12.72 -0.79 -19.47
N GLU A 20 12.60 -1.12 -18.18
CA GLU A 20 13.36 -0.49 -17.10
C GLU A 20 14.87 -0.74 -17.29
N PHE A 21 15.30 -1.97 -17.58
CA PHE A 21 16.72 -2.25 -17.86
C PHE A 21 17.29 -1.45 -19.03
N CYS A 22 16.52 -1.27 -20.11
CA CYS A 22 16.93 -0.42 -21.22
C CYS A 22 17.06 1.06 -20.80
N LYS A 23 16.12 1.57 -19.99
CA LYS A 23 16.16 2.95 -19.48
C LYS A 23 17.30 3.19 -18.50
N GLU A 24 17.61 2.21 -17.66
CA GLU A 24 18.71 2.24 -16.68
C GLU A 24 20.09 2.02 -17.33
N GLY A 25 20.15 1.76 -18.64
CA GLY A 25 21.41 1.52 -19.35
C GLY A 25 22.08 0.18 -18.97
N MET A 26 21.33 -0.75 -18.38
CA MET A 26 21.87 -2.05 -17.93
C MET A 26 22.11 -3.03 -19.06
N ILE A 27 21.60 -2.74 -20.27
CA ILE A 27 21.75 -3.58 -21.45
C ILE A 27 22.60 -2.85 -22.47
N PRO A 28 23.90 -3.19 -22.59
CA PRO A 28 24.77 -2.61 -23.60
C PRO A 28 24.19 -2.80 -25.00
N GLY A 29 24.25 -1.76 -25.83
CA GLY A 29 23.74 -1.81 -27.21
C GLY A 29 22.21 -1.72 -27.35
N ALA A 30 21.45 -1.59 -26.26
CA ALA A 30 20.03 -1.30 -26.35
C ALA A 30 19.80 0.14 -26.85
N VAL A 31 19.11 0.28 -27.98
CA VAL A 31 18.82 1.58 -28.60
C VAL A 31 17.32 1.79 -28.74
N LYS A 32 16.89 3.06 -28.60
CA LYS A 32 15.49 3.42 -28.75
C LYS A 32 15.25 3.95 -30.16
N VAL A 33 14.54 3.16 -30.97
CA VAL A 33 14.15 3.53 -32.34
C VAL A 33 12.66 3.88 -32.33
N GLY A 34 12.36 5.18 -32.39
CA GLY A 34 11.00 5.70 -32.25
C GLY A 34 10.38 5.37 -30.90
N LYS A 35 9.29 4.59 -30.90
CA LYS A 35 8.58 4.16 -29.69
C LYS A 35 9.03 2.79 -29.15
N ARG A 36 9.96 2.10 -29.82
CA ARG A 36 10.37 0.74 -29.47
C ARG A 36 11.84 0.70 -29.06
N TRP A 37 12.16 -0.13 -28.08
CA TRP A 37 13.53 -0.52 -27.80
C TRP A 37 13.93 -1.67 -28.70
N GLN A 38 15.14 -1.56 -29.25
CA GLN A 38 15.81 -2.65 -29.94
C GLN A 38 16.96 -3.13 -29.05
N ILE A 39 16.91 -4.39 -28.69
CA ILE A 39 17.86 -5.04 -27.79
C ILE A 39 18.68 -6.04 -28.62
N PRO A 40 20.02 -6.07 -28.48
CA PRO A 40 20.85 -7.08 -29.13
C PRO A 40 20.42 -8.50 -28.78
N ASP A 41 20.55 -9.43 -29.72
CA ASP A 41 20.06 -10.82 -29.52
C ASP A 41 20.94 -11.60 -28.54
N ASP A 42 22.19 -11.19 -28.39
CA ASP A 42 23.22 -11.70 -27.49
C ASP A 42 23.21 -11.02 -26.11
N ALA A 43 22.30 -10.07 -25.88
CA ALA A 43 22.19 -9.37 -24.62
C ALA A 43 21.93 -10.34 -23.45
N LYS A 44 22.81 -10.32 -22.45
CA LYS A 44 22.65 -11.10 -21.22
C LYS A 44 21.71 -10.38 -20.26
N ARG A 45 20.89 -11.15 -19.54
CA ARG A 45 20.00 -10.63 -18.50
C ARG A 45 20.82 -9.93 -17.40
N PRO A 46 20.54 -8.65 -17.09
CA PRO A 46 21.19 -7.95 -16.00
C PRO A 46 20.91 -8.60 -14.63
N ALA A 47 21.88 -8.53 -13.72
CA ALA A 47 21.73 -9.04 -12.36
C ALA A 47 20.63 -8.27 -11.60
N ASP A 48 19.73 -9.00 -10.95
CA ASP A 48 18.64 -8.42 -10.17
C ASP A 48 19.16 -7.94 -8.82
N LYS A 49 19.24 -6.61 -8.64
CA LYS A 49 19.73 -5.98 -7.39
C LYS A 49 18.75 -6.10 -6.22
N ARG A 50 17.59 -6.74 -6.39
CA ARG A 50 16.61 -6.93 -5.32
C ARG A 50 17.19 -7.82 -4.23
N ILE A 51 17.11 -7.37 -2.98
CA ILE A 51 17.56 -8.13 -1.81
C ILE A 51 16.56 -9.26 -1.55
N VAL A 52 16.84 -10.47 -2.02
CA VAL A 52 16.03 -11.67 -1.75
C VAL A 52 16.48 -12.39 -0.47
N THR A 53 17.63 -11.99 0.10
CA THR A 53 18.27 -12.66 1.24
C THR A 53 17.50 -12.60 2.57
N GLY A 54 16.31 -11.98 2.61
CA GLY A 54 15.53 -11.84 3.84
C GLY A 54 16.18 -11.01 4.96
N ARG A 55 17.32 -10.34 4.71
CA ARG A 55 18.10 -9.54 5.67
C ARG A 55 17.34 -8.39 6.37
N TYR A 56 16.13 -8.06 5.93
CA TYR A 56 15.24 -7.13 6.61
C TYR A 56 14.42 -7.78 7.74
N ILE A 57 14.31 -9.11 7.76
CA ILE A 57 13.62 -9.87 8.78
C ILE A 57 14.56 -9.93 10.00
N LYS A 58 14.30 -9.11 11.02
CA LYS A 58 14.98 -9.22 12.31
C LYS A 58 14.65 -10.60 12.91
N SER A 59 15.64 -11.48 12.99
CA SER A 59 15.55 -12.75 13.72
C SER A 59 15.46 -12.47 15.21
N GLY A 60 14.34 -12.84 15.85
CA GLY A 60 14.22 -12.83 17.31
C GLY A 60 13.18 -11.90 17.93
N VAL A 61 11.99 -11.77 17.33
CA VAL A 61 10.83 -11.22 18.08
C VAL A 61 9.63 -12.13 17.88
N GLU A 62 9.59 -13.23 18.62
CA GLU A 62 8.33 -13.86 19.02
C GLU A 62 7.64 -12.94 20.04
N ASN A 63 7.02 -11.90 19.52
CA ASN A 63 5.78 -11.40 20.10
C ASN A 63 4.75 -11.63 18.99
N GLU A 64 3.55 -12.11 19.33
CA GLU A 64 2.41 -12.10 18.42
C GLU A 64 2.09 -10.64 18.04
N LYS A 65 2.87 -10.09 17.12
CA LYS A 65 2.63 -8.76 16.58
C LYS A 65 1.39 -8.89 15.73
N LYS A 66 0.31 -8.27 16.19
CA LYS A 66 -0.91 -8.15 15.41
C LYS A 66 -0.56 -7.66 13.98
N PRO A 67 -1.18 -8.23 12.94
CA PRO A 67 -0.91 -7.80 11.56
C PRO A 67 -1.35 -6.36 11.34
N LEU A 68 -0.78 -5.68 10.34
CA LEU A 68 -1.27 -4.38 9.91
C LEU A 68 -2.66 -4.52 9.26
N PRO A 69 -3.60 -3.58 9.48
CA PRO A 69 -4.96 -3.63 8.94
C PRO A 69 -5.02 -3.24 7.46
N VAL A 70 -4.20 -3.87 6.60
CA VAL A 70 -4.15 -3.58 5.17
C VAL A 70 -5.41 -4.14 4.49
N GLY A 71 -6.24 -3.25 3.95
CA GLY A 71 -7.49 -3.63 3.26
C GLY A 71 -8.66 -3.89 4.21
N ILE A 72 -8.45 -3.79 5.53
CA ILE A 72 -9.52 -3.86 6.52
C ILE A 72 -10.19 -2.49 6.61
N SER A 73 -11.52 -2.49 6.55
CA SER A 73 -12.35 -1.28 6.60
C SER A 73 -13.37 -1.27 7.75
N ASP A 74 -13.44 -2.36 8.51
CA ASP A 74 -14.25 -2.49 9.72
C ASP A 74 -13.46 -1.96 10.92
N TYR A 75 -13.96 -0.91 11.57
CA TYR A 75 -13.31 -0.25 12.69
C TYR A 75 -13.21 -1.15 13.91
N ILE A 76 -14.31 -1.83 14.30
CA ILE A 76 -14.38 -2.67 15.50
C ILE A 76 -13.36 -3.80 15.39
N ARG A 77 -13.32 -4.45 14.21
CA ARG A 77 -12.37 -5.51 13.92
C ARG A 77 -10.94 -4.99 13.87
N ALA A 78 -10.71 -3.85 13.21
CA ALA A 78 -9.38 -3.26 13.10
C ALA A 78 -8.77 -2.95 14.48
N GLN A 79 -9.53 -2.36 15.41
CA GLN A 79 -9.01 -2.04 16.74
C GLN A 79 -8.76 -3.28 17.61
N SER A 80 -9.56 -4.34 17.42
CA SER A 80 -9.47 -5.55 18.24
C SER A 80 -8.38 -6.51 17.76
N GLU A 81 -8.32 -6.79 16.46
CA GLU A 81 -7.52 -7.89 15.91
C GLU A 81 -6.19 -7.44 15.28
N TYR A 82 -6.04 -6.15 14.97
CA TYR A 82 -4.90 -5.64 14.18
C TYR A 82 -4.03 -4.66 14.96
N TYR A 83 -2.84 -4.38 14.43
CA TYR A 83 -2.01 -3.27 14.89
C TYR A 83 -2.62 -1.96 14.39
N TYR A 84 -3.53 -1.41 15.18
CA TYR A 84 -4.29 -0.20 14.90
C TYR A 84 -3.64 1.01 15.57
N VAL A 85 -3.47 2.09 14.82
CA VAL A 85 -3.11 3.40 15.37
C VAL A 85 -4.41 4.13 15.64
N ASP A 86 -4.59 4.55 16.89
CA ASP A 86 -5.79 5.25 17.31
C ASP A 86 -5.97 6.58 16.55
N LYS A 87 -7.13 6.74 15.91
CA LYS A 87 -7.50 7.95 15.17
C LYS A 87 -8.80 8.57 15.69
N THR A 88 -9.28 8.14 16.85
CA THR A 88 -10.55 8.59 17.42
C THR A 88 -10.55 10.09 17.75
N LEU A 89 -9.39 10.71 17.97
CA LEU A 89 -9.24 12.17 18.05
C LEU A 89 -9.80 12.93 16.83
N LEU A 90 -9.93 12.28 15.67
CA LEU A 90 -10.64 12.84 14.52
C LEU A 90 -12.10 13.20 14.86
N ILE A 91 -12.77 12.42 15.70
CA ILE A 91 -14.14 12.66 16.14
C ILE A 91 -14.19 13.94 16.97
N LYS A 92 -13.26 14.09 17.92
CA LYS A 92 -13.10 15.30 18.72
C LYS A 92 -12.90 16.53 17.84
N GLU A 93 -11.91 16.48 16.95
CA GLU A 93 -11.62 17.57 16.01
C GLU A 93 -12.84 17.92 15.14
N PHE A 94 -13.61 16.91 14.74
CA PHE A 94 -14.81 17.08 13.93
C PHE A 94 -15.92 17.82 14.71
N LEU A 95 -16.17 17.44 15.96
CA LEU A 95 -17.14 18.08 16.84
C LEU A 95 -16.71 19.51 17.21
N ASP A 96 -15.45 19.71 17.57
CA ASP A 96 -14.89 20.99 17.99
C ASP A 96 -14.93 22.05 16.88
N ARG A 97 -14.75 21.63 15.61
CA ARG A 97 -14.78 22.54 14.46
C ARG A 97 -16.13 23.23 14.26
N LYS A 98 -17.24 22.61 14.69
CA LYS A 98 -18.62 23.14 14.52
C LYS A 98 -18.90 23.65 13.10
N ALA A 99 -18.32 22.99 12.09
CA ALA A 99 -18.44 23.41 10.70
C ALA A 99 -19.84 23.12 10.17
N PHE A 100 -20.42 24.06 9.40
CA PHE A 100 -21.71 23.86 8.74
C PHE A 100 -21.64 22.76 7.67
N VAL A 101 -20.51 22.66 6.97
CA VAL A 101 -20.21 21.59 6.01
C VAL A 101 -18.77 21.11 6.24
N SER A 102 -18.60 19.81 6.38
CA SER A 102 -17.30 19.16 6.54
C SER A 102 -16.89 18.45 5.25
N LEU A 103 -15.76 18.85 4.65
CA LEU A 103 -15.23 18.28 3.41
C LEU A 103 -14.12 17.24 3.69
N PHE A 104 -14.36 15.98 3.32
CA PHE A 104 -13.34 14.94 3.33
C PHE A 104 -12.76 14.72 1.93
N THR A 105 -11.54 15.18 1.68
CA THR A 105 -10.85 14.92 0.40
C THR A 105 -10.58 13.42 0.25
N ARG A 106 -10.61 12.86 -0.97
CA ARG A 106 -10.45 11.41 -1.23
C ARG A 106 -9.10 10.97 -1.87
N PRO A 107 -7.91 11.33 -1.33
CA PRO A 107 -6.65 10.65 -1.65
C PRO A 107 -6.72 9.11 -1.61
N ARG A 108 -6.11 8.45 -2.60
CA ARG A 108 -6.12 6.98 -2.75
C ARG A 108 -5.26 6.32 -1.66
N ARG A 109 -5.74 5.19 -1.10
CA ARG A 109 -5.06 4.34 -0.08
C ARG A 109 -4.81 4.98 1.30
N PHE A 110 -5.52 6.04 1.66
CA PHE A 110 -5.29 6.75 2.94
C PHE A 110 -6.16 6.27 4.11
N GLY A 111 -6.70 5.04 4.07
CA GLY A 111 -7.52 4.50 5.16
C GLY A 111 -8.88 5.19 5.37
N LYS A 112 -9.41 5.87 4.36
CA LYS A 112 -10.64 6.67 4.48
C LYS A 112 -11.87 5.85 4.82
N THR A 113 -12.00 4.67 4.21
CA THR A 113 -13.14 3.78 4.48
C THR A 113 -13.19 3.38 5.95
N LEU A 114 -12.04 3.05 6.54
CA LEU A 114 -11.92 2.74 7.97
C LEU A 114 -12.33 3.92 8.86
N ASN A 115 -11.91 5.15 8.51
CA ASN A 115 -12.31 6.34 9.27
C ASN A 115 -13.79 6.66 9.13
N MET A 116 -14.38 6.46 7.94
CA MET A 116 -15.82 6.63 7.73
C MET A 116 -16.62 5.59 8.51
N ASP A 117 -16.12 4.36 8.58
CA ASP A 117 -16.72 3.30 9.39
C ASP A 117 -16.61 3.62 10.89
N MET A 118 -15.47 4.11 11.36
CA MET A 118 -15.31 4.58 12.75
C MET A 118 -16.31 5.69 13.09
N LEU A 119 -16.48 6.69 12.21
CA LEU A 119 -17.48 7.75 12.40
C LEU A 119 -18.90 7.20 12.40
N ARG A 120 -19.20 6.23 11.53
CA ARG A 120 -20.48 5.52 11.53
C ARG A 120 -20.69 4.82 12.87
N VAL A 121 -19.76 3.99 13.33
CA VAL A 121 -19.88 3.27 14.63
C VAL A 121 -20.08 4.23 15.81
N PHE A 122 -19.51 5.44 15.74
CA PHE A 122 -19.67 6.47 16.78
C PHE A 122 -21.02 7.20 16.74
N PHE A 123 -21.54 7.54 15.56
CA PHE A 123 -22.75 8.38 15.41
C PHE A 123 -24.03 7.61 15.04
N GLU A 124 -23.90 6.38 14.55
CA GLU A 124 -25.03 5.56 14.09
C GLU A 124 -25.93 5.21 15.28
N ILE A 125 -27.22 5.51 15.14
CA ILE A 125 -28.23 5.04 16.09
C ILE A 125 -28.45 3.56 15.81
N SER A 126 -28.14 2.71 16.77
CA SER A 126 -28.31 1.27 16.67
C SER A 126 -28.94 0.70 17.93
N ASP A 127 -29.53 -0.50 17.83
CA ASP A 127 -30.09 -1.21 18.99
C ASP A 127 -29.00 -1.70 19.95
N GLU A 128 -27.75 -1.80 19.47
CA GLU A 128 -26.60 -2.18 20.26
C GLU A 128 -25.87 -0.95 20.82
N ASP A 129 -25.39 -1.04 22.05
CA ASP A 129 -24.54 0.01 22.62
C ASP A 129 -23.12 -0.08 22.03
N THR A 130 -22.81 0.82 21.08
CA THR A 130 -21.48 0.92 20.46
C THR A 130 -20.52 1.83 21.25
N SER A 131 -20.98 2.54 22.28
CA SER A 131 -20.14 3.44 23.08
C SER A 131 -18.98 2.71 23.77
N ARG A 132 -19.17 1.41 24.05
CA ARG A 132 -18.14 0.50 24.60
C ARG A 132 -16.83 0.49 23.81
N TYR A 133 -16.87 0.79 22.52
CA TYR A 133 -15.70 0.82 21.64
C TYR A 133 -14.88 2.13 21.74
N PHE A 134 -15.34 3.07 22.56
CA PHE A 134 -14.77 4.40 22.69
C PHE A 134 -14.49 4.81 24.15
N THR A 135 -14.73 3.93 25.13
CA THR A 135 -14.63 4.26 26.56
C THR A 135 -13.21 4.60 27.03
N ASP A 136 -12.19 4.06 26.36
CA ASP A 136 -10.77 4.25 26.64
C ASP A 136 -10.14 5.36 25.77
N LYS A 137 -10.95 6.12 25.02
CA LYS A 137 -10.50 7.06 24.01
C LYS A 137 -10.56 8.50 24.51
N GLU A 138 -9.57 9.31 24.13
CA GLU A 138 -9.48 10.73 24.48
C GLU A 138 -10.31 11.61 23.52
N ILE A 139 -11.58 11.26 23.30
CA ILE A 139 -12.51 12.00 22.42
C ILE A 139 -13.11 13.20 23.15
#